data_AF-A0A2H9TGH9-F1
#
_entry.id   AF-A0A2H9TGH9-F1
#
_cell.length_a   1.000
_cell.length_b   1.000
_cell.length_c   1.000
_cell.angle_alpha   90.00
_cell.angle_beta   90.00
_cell.angle_gamma   90.00
#
_symmetry.space_group_name_H-M   'P 1'
#
loop_
_entity.id
_entity.type
_entity.pdbx_description
1 polymer ?
#
loop_
_entity_poly.entity_id
_entity_poly.type
_entity_poly.pdbx_seq_one_letter_code
_entity_poly.pdbx_strand_id
1 'polypeptide(L)'
;MWPTIRFRDWWDRKEIIKSIARIRQENLEHRVASVLRKCLDDTKVLVFGVTSRPDIIDTSITRSGRLCNNVHVSVSTSEQRFLLLHDIVVDGILSRNEMLQLSNMTHGYSAADFEKLYALATRTAIRRQEPSASASASIMITLSDFESSLLQMRPSIIADLPTVPYIHSMPRLIGVDAIRTEILAQFDTTAWSFVAWTQREWKNFACFKDSPRQWTLLLTELDGLHTKKQGDGVFILTATSHIDAIDPAILRPGRIGVHVEMPVFGDTQRLEFIRERMRVMPIDLCDEQIKWIVDNTAGLMVSELDGIFREAALSTLRNNLEAAKIEFDSIKSFIVA
;
A
#
# COMPACT_ATOMS: atom_id res chain seq x y z
N MET A 1 22.03 -35.16 16.50
CA MET A 1 22.49 -33.92 15.84
C MET A 1 21.83 -33.90 14.48
N TRP A 2 20.72 -33.17 14.33
CA TRP A 2 19.99 -33.08 13.06
C TRP A 2 20.82 -32.23 12.11
N PRO A 3 21.09 -32.67 10.87
CA PRO A 3 21.89 -31.88 9.94
C PRO A 3 21.10 -30.61 9.57
N THR A 4 21.75 -29.46 9.67
CA THR A 4 21.23 -28.18 9.21
C THR A 4 21.21 -28.19 7.67
N ILE A 5 20.14 -28.72 7.08
CA ILE A 5 19.92 -28.71 5.63
C ILE A 5 19.43 -27.32 5.24
N ARG A 6 20.15 -26.62 4.36
CA ARG A 6 19.74 -25.31 3.86
C ARG A 6 18.54 -25.50 2.91
N PHE A 7 17.51 -24.68 3.06
CA PHE A 7 16.24 -24.76 2.34
C PHE A 7 16.40 -24.81 0.79
N ARG A 8 17.49 -24.23 0.26
CA ARG A 8 17.84 -24.23 -1.17
C ARG A 8 18.15 -25.63 -1.73
N ASP A 9 18.77 -26.50 -0.92
CA ASP A 9 19.17 -27.86 -1.34
C ASP A 9 17.97 -28.81 -1.50
N TRP A 10 16.82 -28.45 -0.92
CA TRP A 10 15.58 -29.20 -1.03
C TRP A 10 14.87 -28.95 -2.37
N TRP A 11 14.99 -27.74 -2.92
CA TRP A 11 14.29 -27.31 -4.14
C TRP A 11 14.94 -27.84 -5.43
N ASP A 12 16.26 -28.05 -5.44
CA ASP A 12 16.99 -28.53 -6.63
C ASP A 12 16.87 -30.04 -6.88
N ARG A 13 16.36 -30.83 -5.91
CA ARG A 13 15.98 -32.23 -6.16
C ARG A 13 14.63 -32.28 -6.89
N LYS A 14 14.68 -32.08 -8.20
CA LYS A 14 13.56 -32.05 -9.17
C LYS A 14 12.70 -33.34 -9.27
N GLU A 15 12.71 -34.24 -8.30
CA GLU A 15 12.04 -35.53 -8.47
C GLU A 15 10.56 -35.58 -8.07
N ILE A 16 10.02 -34.68 -7.23
CA ILE A 16 8.61 -34.80 -6.83
C ILE A 16 7.95 -33.43 -6.57
N ILE A 17 7.68 -32.65 -7.64
CA ILE A 17 6.67 -31.59 -7.60
C ILE A 17 5.62 -31.89 -8.67
N LYS A 18 4.60 -32.67 -8.31
CA LYS A 18 3.36 -32.76 -9.10
C LYS A 18 2.40 -31.70 -8.55
N SER A 19 2.18 -30.62 -9.30
CA SER A 19 1.22 -29.57 -8.93
C SER A 19 -0.20 -30.12 -8.93
N ILE A 20 -0.88 -30.15 -7.78
CA ILE A 20 -2.31 -30.49 -7.65
C ILE A 20 -3.14 -29.19 -7.73
N ALA A 21 -2.85 -28.34 -8.72
CA ALA A 21 -3.43 -26.99 -8.79
C ALA A 21 -4.14 -26.71 -10.12
N ARG A 22 -5.05 -27.61 -10.54
CA ARG A 22 -6.21 -27.28 -11.38
C ARG A 22 -7.08 -28.51 -11.59
N ILE A 23 -8.03 -28.76 -10.69
CA ILE A 23 -9.10 -29.72 -10.92
C ILE A 23 -10.41 -28.95 -10.78
N ARG A 24 -11.06 -28.71 -11.91
CA ARG A 24 -12.45 -28.24 -12.00
C ARG A 24 -13.23 -29.38 -12.65
N GLN A 25 -13.96 -30.18 -11.86
CA GLN A 25 -15.16 -30.93 -12.24
C GLN A 25 -15.64 -31.82 -11.09
N GLU A 26 -16.93 -31.69 -10.73
CA GLU A 26 -17.59 -32.18 -9.51
C GLU A 26 -17.49 -33.69 -9.23
N ASN A 27 -17.15 -34.53 -10.20
CA ASN A 27 -17.01 -35.99 -10.00
C ASN A 27 -15.56 -36.49 -9.93
N LEU A 28 -14.58 -35.69 -10.37
CA LEU A 28 -13.16 -36.05 -10.34
C LEU A 28 -12.55 -35.81 -8.95
N GLU A 29 -13.08 -34.84 -8.21
CA GLU A 29 -12.58 -34.37 -6.92
C GLU A 29 -12.63 -35.45 -5.84
N HIS A 30 -13.74 -36.19 -5.71
CA HIS A 30 -13.86 -37.26 -4.71
C HIS A 30 -12.93 -38.44 -4.99
N ARG A 31 -12.72 -38.81 -6.27
CA ARG A 31 -11.82 -39.91 -6.64
C ARG A 31 -10.36 -39.51 -6.41
N VAL A 32 -9.97 -38.29 -6.80
CA VAL A 32 -8.61 -37.79 -6.58
C VAL A 32 -8.32 -37.59 -5.10
N ALA A 33 -9.26 -37.03 -4.34
CA ALA A 33 -9.14 -36.90 -2.88
C ALA A 33 -9.01 -38.29 -2.21
N SER A 34 -9.79 -39.28 -2.65
CA SER A 34 -9.68 -40.66 -2.13
C SER A 34 -8.33 -41.31 -2.44
N VAL A 35 -7.78 -41.10 -3.64
CA VAL A 35 -6.46 -41.61 -4.00
C VAL A 35 -5.37 -40.92 -3.19
N LEU A 36 -5.45 -39.59 -3.04
CA LEU A 36 -4.52 -38.82 -2.21
C LEU A 36 -4.57 -39.25 -0.75
N ARG A 37 -5.76 -39.52 -0.19
CA ARG A 37 -5.89 -40.09 1.17
C ARG A 37 -5.15 -41.41 1.29
N LYS A 38 -5.33 -42.32 0.33
CA LYS A 38 -4.63 -43.62 0.33
C LYS A 38 -3.12 -43.46 0.24
N CYS A 39 -2.63 -42.47 -0.51
CA CYS A 39 -1.19 -42.16 -0.59
C CYS A 39 -0.66 -41.49 0.69
N LEU A 40 -1.47 -40.64 1.35
CA LEU A 40 -1.10 -39.96 2.61
C LEU A 40 -1.05 -40.92 3.80
N ASP A 41 -1.84 -41.99 3.77
CA ASP A 41 -1.84 -43.02 4.81
C ASP A 41 -0.59 -43.95 4.70
N ASP A 42 0.25 -43.79 3.67
CA ASP A 42 1.49 -44.56 3.48
C ASP A 42 2.69 -43.88 4.18
N THR A 43 3.44 -44.65 4.99
CA THR A 43 4.20 -44.14 6.14
C THR A 43 5.58 -43.55 5.85
N LYS A 44 5.93 -43.32 4.57
CA LYS A 44 7.29 -42.90 4.16
C LYS A 44 7.35 -41.71 3.21
N VAL A 45 6.32 -40.85 3.19
CA VAL A 45 6.31 -39.67 2.31
C VAL A 45 5.99 -38.42 3.12
N LEU A 46 6.83 -37.38 2.96
CA LEU A 46 6.53 -36.03 3.44
C LEU A 46 5.82 -35.28 2.31
N VAL A 47 4.58 -34.88 2.52
CA VAL A 47 3.75 -34.18 1.53
C VAL A 47 3.59 -32.72 1.94
N PHE A 48 3.93 -31.81 1.03
CA PHE A 48 3.66 -30.38 1.17
C PHE A 48 2.50 -29.99 0.24
N GLY A 49 1.50 -29.32 0.80
CA GLY A 49 0.43 -28.67 0.05
C GLY A 49 0.55 -27.16 0.14
N VAL A 50 0.33 -26.46 -0.96
CA VAL A 50 0.28 -24.99 -1.00
C VAL A 50 -1.08 -24.57 -1.52
N THR A 51 -1.74 -23.66 -0.81
CA THR A 51 -3.01 -23.07 -1.23
C THR A 51 -3.06 -21.60 -0.81
N SER A 52 -3.69 -20.76 -1.61
CA SER A 52 -4.09 -19.42 -1.22
C SER A 52 -5.47 -19.37 -0.55
N ARG A 53 -6.20 -20.50 -0.55
CA ARG A 53 -7.57 -20.64 -0.02
C ARG A 53 -7.68 -21.88 0.88
N PRO A 54 -7.17 -21.81 2.12
CA PRO A 54 -7.20 -22.95 3.05
C PRO A 54 -8.61 -23.33 3.50
N ASP A 55 -9.55 -22.40 3.44
CA ASP A 55 -10.97 -22.55 3.77
C ASP A 55 -11.73 -23.53 2.88
N ILE A 56 -11.24 -23.77 1.66
CA ILE A 56 -11.90 -24.64 0.66
C ILE A 56 -11.37 -26.08 0.73
N ILE A 57 -10.32 -26.33 1.51
CA ILE A 57 -9.75 -27.68 1.61
C ILE A 57 -10.69 -28.58 2.42
N ASP A 58 -10.98 -29.77 1.87
CA ASP A 58 -11.75 -30.81 2.56
C ASP A 58 -11.05 -31.19 3.88
N THR A 59 -11.77 -30.99 4.99
CA THR A 59 -11.33 -31.27 6.36
C THR A 59 -10.80 -32.69 6.57
N SER A 60 -11.24 -33.65 5.77
CA SER A 60 -10.77 -35.03 5.83
C SER A 60 -9.29 -35.23 5.42
N ILE A 61 -8.74 -34.30 4.65
CA ILE A 61 -7.34 -34.28 4.19
C ILE A 61 -6.45 -33.62 5.26
N THR A 62 -7.02 -32.69 6.03
CA THR A 62 -6.32 -31.94 7.08
C THR A 62 -6.44 -32.56 8.48
N ARG A 63 -7.07 -33.74 8.60
CA ARG A 63 -7.16 -34.50 9.87
C ARG A 63 -5.80 -35.03 10.34
N SER A 64 -5.73 -35.30 11.64
CA SER A 64 -4.56 -35.88 12.32
C SER A 64 -4.05 -37.14 11.61
N GLY A 65 -2.75 -37.18 11.31
CA GLY A 65 -2.11 -38.27 10.55
C GLY A 65 -1.97 -38.01 9.04
N ARG A 66 -2.52 -36.90 8.52
CA ARG A 66 -2.38 -36.46 7.12
C ARG A 66 -1.78 -35.04 7.06
N LEU A 67 -2.40 -34.11 6.33
CA LEU A 67 -1.97 -32.70 6.25
C LEU A 67 -2.44 -31.90 7.47
N CYS A 68 -2.05 -32.35 8.65
CA CYS A 68 -2.48 -31.76 9.92
C CYS A 68 -1.64 -30.53 10.33
N ASN A 69 -0.41 -30.41 9.82
CA ASN A 69 0.46 -29.27 10.08
C ASN A 69 0.25 -28.19 9.02
N ASN A 70 -0.59 -27.21 9.35
CA ASN A 70 -0.79 -26.04 8.52
C ASN A 70 0.19 -24.94 8.92
N VAL A 71 1.01 -24.49 7.96
CA VAL A 71 1.90 -23.35 8.13
C VAL A 71 1.35 -22.19 7.32
N HIS A 72 0.96 -21.12 8.00
CA HIS A 72 0.51 -19.90 7.33
C HIS A 72 1.73 -19.04 6.97
N VAL A 73 1.89 -18.73 5.68
CA VAL A 73 2.92 -17.80 5.21
C VAL A 73 2.35 -16.38 5.29
N SER A 74 2.88 -15.57 6.21
CA SER A 74 2.47 -14.17 6.38
C SER A 74 3.06 -13.25 5.33
N VAL A 75 2.63 -11.98 5.32
CA VAL A 75 3.32 -10.90 4.60
C VAL A 75 4.76 -10.84 5.12
N SER A 76 5.71 -10.69 4.20
CA SER A 76 7.13 -10.61 4.53
C SER A 76 7.43 -9.35 5.35
N THR A 77 8.23 -9.47 6.41
CA THR A 77 8.73 -8.32 7.20
C THR A 77 9.74 -7.50 6.39
N SER A 78 10.08 -6.28 6.85
CA SER A 78 11.10 -5.47 6.16
C SER A 78 12.45 -6.20 6.06
N GLU A 79 12.88 -6.86 7.14
CA GLU A 79 14.10 -7.67 7.16
C GLU A 79 14.03 -8.84 6.17
N GLN A 80 12.91 -9.54 6.10
CA GLN A 80 12.72 -10.63 5.13
C GLN A 80 12.72 -10.11 3.69
N ARG A 81 12.13 -8.95 3.43
CA ARG A 81 12.16 -8.30 2.11
C ARG A 81 13.58 -7.85 1.74
N PHE A 82 14.35 -7.37 2.71
CA PHE A 82 15.77 -7.07 2.51
C PHE A 82 16.54 -8.32 2.09
N LEU A 83 16.30 -9.47 2.75
CA LEU A 83 16.92 -10.74 2.36
C LEU A 83 16.50 -11.19 0.95
N LEU A 84 15.21 -11.05 0.59
CA LEU A 84 14.74 -11.34 -0.76
C LEU A 84 15.41 -10.44 -1.81
N LEU A 85 15.52 -9.14 -1.54
CA LEU A 85 16.21 -8.20 -2.41
C LEU A 85 17.69 -8.55 -2.56
N HIS A 86 18.35 -8.89 -1.46
CA HIS A 86 19.75 -9.32 -1.46
C HIS A 86 19.94 -10.62 -2.29
N ASP A 87 18.98 -11.53 -2.27
CA ASP A 87 19.06 -12.79 -3.03
C ASP A 87 18.71 -12.62 -4.52
N ILE A 88 17.84 -11.68 -4.87
CA ILE A 88 17.36 -11.43 -6.24
C ILE A 88 18.27 -10.46 -7.00
N VAL A 89 18.70 -9.38 -6.35
CA VAL A 89 19.52 -8.33 -6.96
C VAL A 89 20.97 -8.81 -7.01
N VAL A 90 21.60 -8.71 -8.18
CA VAL A 90 23.00 -9.09 -8.35
C VAL A 90 23.90 -8.21 -7.46
N ASP A 91 24.87 -8.83 -6.80
CA ASP A 91 25.84 -8.18 -5.93
C ASP A 91 26.50 -6.97 -6.63
N GLY A 92 26.53 -5.83 -5.91
CA GLY A 92 27.17 -4.61 -6.38
C GLY A 92 26.28 -3.65 -7.18
N ILE A 93 25.03 -4.00 -7.47
CA ILE A 93 24.06 -3.06 -8.10
C ILE A 93 23.54 -2.04 -7.09
N LEU A 94 23.11 -2.52 -5.92
CA LEU A 94 22.60 -1.68 -4.84
C LEU A 94 23.49 -1.84 -3.61
N SER A 95 23.72 -0.74 -2.90
CA SER A 95 24.31 -0.77 -1.56
C SER A 95 23.32 -1.37 -0.54
N ARG A 96 23.83 -1.83 0.60
CA ARG A 96 23.00 -2.33 1.71
C ARG A 96 21.95 -1.30 2.16
N ASN A 97 22.31 -0.01 2.20
CA ASN A 97 21.38 1.05 2.61
C ASN A 97 20.26 1.25 1.59
N GLU A 98 20.57 1.18 0.29
CA GLU A 98 19.58 1.29 -0.78
C GLU A 98 18.64 0.07 -0.80
N MET A 99 19.16 -1.14 -0.58
CA MET A 99 18.31 -2.33 -0.42
C MET A 99 17.40 -2.22 0.81
N LEU A 100 17.91 -1.68 1.92
CA LEU A 100 17.11 -1.44 3.12
C LEU A 100 16.01 -0.41 2.84
N GLN A 101 16.31 0.67 2.12
CA GLN A 101 15.32 1.64 1.67
C GLN A 101 14.22 0.95 0.84
N LEU A 102 14.58 0.22 -0.22
CA LEU A 102 13.59 -0.52 -1.03
C LEU A 102 12.78 -1.51 -0.21
N SER A 103 13.38 -2.21 0.76
CA SER A 103 12.66 -3.14 1.62
C SER A 103 11.58 -2.44 2.45
N ASN A 104 11.84 -1.22 2.93
CA ASN A 104 10.84 -0.42 3.65
C ASN A 104 9.72 0.08 2.72
N MET A 105 10.03 0.33 1.44
CA MET A 105 9.08 0.86 0.45
C MET A 105 8.14 -0.21 -0.14
N THR A 106 8.48 -1.49 -0.03
CA THR A 106 7.85 -2.60 -0.77
C THR A 106 6.98 -3.48 0.12
N HIS A 107 6.26 -2.89 1.06
CA HIS A 107 5.31 -3.64 1.88
C HIS A 107 4.25 -4.35 1.01
N GLY A 108 3.97 -5.62 1.30
CA GLY A 108 3.03 -6.43 0.53
C GLY A 108 3.58 -7.01 -0.79
N TYR A 109 4.83 -6.72 -1.15
CA TYR A 109 5.47 -7.33 -2.32
C TYR A 109 5.87 -8.77 -2.00
N SER A 110 5.55 -9.67 -2.91
CA SER A 110 6.02 -11.06 -2.90
C SER A 110 7.39 -11.19 -3.59
N ALA A 111 8.05 -12.34 -3.44
CA ALA A 111 9.29 -12.63 -4.17
C ALA A 111 9.13 -12.45 -5.69
N ALA A 112 7.99 -12.88 -6.25
CA ALA A 112 7.68 -12.69 -7.67
C ALA A 112 7.51 -11.21 -8.06
N ASP A 113 7.11 -10.35 -7.13
CA ASP A 113 7.05 -8.91 -7.38
C ASP A 113 8.45 -8.29 -7.38
N PHE A 114 9.36 -8.74 -6.53
CA PHE A 114 10.74 -8.29 -6.58
C PHE A 114 11.47 -8.69 -7.87
N GLU A 115 11.22 -9.88 -8.39
CA GLU A 115 11.73 -10.29 -9.71
C GLU A 115 11.23 -9.38 -10.82
N LYS A 116 9.93 -9.05 -10.81
CA LYS A 116 9.33 -8.10 -11.76
C LYS A 116 9.91 -6.70 -11.59
N LEU A 117 10.09 -6.24 -10.35
CA LEU A 117 10.65 -4.94 -10.04
C LEU A 117 12.07 -4.82 -10.61
N TYR A 118 12.91 -5.84 -10.38
CA TYR A 118 14.26 -5.90 -10.93
C TYR A 118 14.27 -5.86 -12.46
N ALA A 119 13.38 -6.62 -13.12
CA ALA A 119 13.25 -6.61 -14.57
C ALA A 119 12.80 -5.25 -15.13
N LEU A 120 11.88 -4.57 -14.44
CA LEU A 120 11.42 -3.22 -14.82
C LEU A 120 12.50 -2.15 -14.62
N ALA A 121 13.22 -2.21 -13.51
CA ALA A 121 14.35 -1.31 -13.24
C ALA A 121 15.43 -1.46 -14.32
N THR A 122 15.74 -2.71 -14.71
CA THR A 122 16.68 -3.01 -15.79
C THR A 122 16.23 -2.38 -17.12
N ARG A 123 14.96 -2.52 -17.49
CA ARG A 123 14.41 -1.90 -18.72
C ARG A 123 14.43 -0.37 -18.66
N THR A 124 14.14 0.20 -17.49
CA THR A 124 14.17 1.65 -17.27
C THR A 124 15.60 2.19 -17.44
N ALA A 125 16.59 1.48 -16.89
CA ALA A 125 18.00 1.81 -17.07
C ALA A 125 18.44 1.75 -18.54
N ILE A 126 18.02 0.71 -19.28
CA ILE A 126 18.27 0.60 -20.73
C ILE A 126 17.69 1.81 -21.47
N ARG A 127 16.40 2.09 -21.26
CA ARG A 127 15.70 3.19 -21.95
C ARG A 127 16.33 4.57 -21.66
N ARG A 128 16.86 4.76 -20.45
CA ARG A 128 17.57 5.99 -20.06
C ARG A 128 18.93 6.13 -20.74
N GLN A 129 19.60 5.03 -21.08
CA GLN A 129 20.95 5.00 -21.64
C GLN A 129 20.99 4.79 -23.17
N GLU A 130 19.88 4.38 -23.79
CA GLU A 130 19.69 4.28 -25.25
C GLU A 130 20.12 5.55 -26.04
N PRO A 131 19.90 6.80 -25.58
CA PRO A 131 20.33 7.99 -26.32
C PRO A 131 21.85 8.18 -26.36
N SER A 132 22.61 7.47 -25.51
CA SER A 132 24.04 7.72 -25.22
C SER A 132 24.94 6.52 -25.55
N ALA A 133 24.38 5.37 -25.91
CA ALA A 133 25.13 4.13 -26.01
C ALA A 133 25.76 3.93 -27.40
N SER A 134 27.06 4.17 -27.49
CA SER A 134 27.94 3.37 -28.35
C SER A 134 27.93 1.91 -27.85
N ALA A 135 27.99 0.95 -28.77
CA ALA A 135 27.54 -0.45 -28.63
C ALA A 135 28.18 -1.34 -27.53
N SER A 136 28.97 -0.79 -26.60
CA SER A 136 29.71 -1.54 -25.59
C SER A 136 29.64 -0.96 -24.16
N ALA A 137 28.77 0.01 -23.88
CA ALA A 137 28.61 0.55 -22.52
C ALA A 137 27.87 -0.47 -21.63
N SER A 138 28.46 -0.83 -20.48
CA SER A 138 27.80 -1.62 -19.46
C SER A 138 26.59 -0.87 -18.90
N ILE A 139 25.42 -1.51 -18.88
CA ILE A 139 24.19 -0.93 -18.35
C ILE A 139 24.32 -0.76 -16.84
N MET A 140 24.36 0.48 -16.37
CA MET A 140 24.40 0.81 -14.95
C MET A 140 22.97 0.96 -14.42
N ILE A 141 22.53 0.04 -13.55
CA ILE A 141 21.24 0.11 -12.87
C ILE A 141 21.43 0.87 -11.56
N THR A 142 20.54 1.81 -11.26
CA THR A 142 20.61 2.67 -10.06
C THR A 142 19.34 2.59 -9.22
N LEU A 143 19.37 3.00 -7.95
CA LEU A 143 18.18 3.09 -7.08
C LEU A 143 17.03 3.86 -7.77
N SER A 144 17.34 4.95 -8.48
CA SER A 144 16.30 5.77 -9.16
C SER A 144 15.51 4.97 -10.20
N ASP A 145 16.12 3.98 -10.85
CA ASP A 145 15.44 3.12 -11.82
C ASP A 145 14.44 2.18 -11.11
N PHE A 146 14.76 1.72 -9.89
CA PHE A 146 13.84 0.97 -9.03
C PHE A 146 12.70 1.85 -8.52
N GLU A 147 12.99 3.06 -8.05
CA GLU A 147 11.98 4.00 -7.58
C GLU A 147 10.98 4.35 -8.69
N SER A 148 11.47 4.64 -9.89
CA SER A 148 10.62 4.92 -11.05
C SER A 148 9.76 3.71 -11.45
N SER A 149 10.26 2.50 -11.23
CA SER A 149 9.55 1.26 -11.54
C SER A 149 8.45 0.95 -10.52
N LEU A 150 8.65 1.30 -9.25
CA LEU A 150 7.65 1.10 -8.19
C LEU A 150 6.35 1.87 -8.47
N LEU A 151 6.41 3.04 -9.10
CA LEU A 151 5.24 3.82 -9.53
C LEU A 151 4.28 3.05 -10.45
N GLN A 152 4.79 2.04 -11.16
CA GLN A 152 4.02 1.26 -12.14
C GLN A 152 3.57 -0.10 -11.59
N MET A 153 3.99 -0.45 -10.37
CA MET A 153 3.75 -1.75 -9.77
C MET A 153 2.68 -1.70 -8.70
N ARG A 154 2.00 -2.83 -8.50
CA ARG A 154 1.13 -3.07 -7.36
C ARG A 154 1.59 -4.33 -6.62
N PRO A 155 1.56 -4.33 -5.28
CA PRO A 155 1.92 -5.49 -4.47
C PRO A 155 0.94 -6.65 -4.73
N SER A 156 1.43 -7.87 -5.00
CA SER A 156 0.54 -8.99 -5.30
C SER A 156 -0.20 -9.53 -4.06
N ILE A 157 0.39 -9.43 -2.86
CA ILE A 157 -0.21 -10.00 -1.63
C ILE A 157 -1.40 -9.15 -1.16
N ILE A 158 -1.34 -7.84 -1.42
CA ILE A 158 -2.31 -6.84 -0.93
C ILE A 158 -3.12 -6.25 -2.11
N ALA A 159 -3.02 -6.82 -3.31
CA ALA A 159 -3.60 -6.29 -4.54
C ALA A 159 -5.13 -6.06 -4.47
N ASP A 160 -5.83 -6.87 -3.68
CA ASP A 160 -7.29 -6.80 -3.49
C ASP A 160 -7.71 -5.81 -2.40
N LEU A 161 -6.76 -5.29 -1.62
CA LEU A 161 -7.01 -4.20 -0.68
C LEU A 161 -6.82 -2.85 -1.39
N PRO A 162 -7.57 -1.80 -1.01
CA PRO A 162 -7.32 -0.45 -1.49
C PRO A 162 -5.94 0.00 -0.96
N THR A 163 -4.89 -0.26 -1.72
CA THR A 163 -3.54 0.21 -1.39
C THR A 163 -3.44 1.69 -1.73
N VAL A 164 -3.07 2.52 -0.75
CA VAL A 164 -2.59 3.88 -1.03
C VAL A 164 -1.32 3.74 -1.87
N PRO A 165 -1.24 4.36 -3.06
CA PRO A 165 -0.01 4.32 -3.86
C PRO A 165 1.17 4.80 -3.01
N TYR A 166 2.28 4.08 -3.05
CA TYR A 166 3.50 4.47 -2.35
C TYR A 166 3.97 5.82 -2.90
N ILE A 167 3.91 6.87 -2.08
CA ILE A 167 4.35 8.21 -2.50
C ILE A 167 5.85 8.32 -2.18
N HIS A 168 6.69 8.30 -3.22
CA HIS A 168 8.16 8.32 -3.17
C HIS A 168 8.76 9.47 -2.35
N SER A 169 7.99 10.55 -2.22
CA SER A 169 8.17 11.55 -1.19
C SER A 169 6.76 11.92 -0.73
N MET A 170 6.51 11.94 0.58
CA MET A 170 5.33 12.64 1.08
C MET A 170 5.36 14.04 0.44
N PRO A 171 4.30 14.46 -0.29
CA PRO A 171 4.20 15.85 -0.70
C PRO A 171 4.38 16.68 0.58
N ARG A 172 4.91 17.89 0.48
CA ARG A 172 4.97 18.77 1.65
C ARG A 172 3.53 19.04 2.09
N LEU A 173 3.05 18.26 3.05
CA LEU A 173 1.68 18.28 3.54
C LEU A 173 1.57 19.42 4.54
N ILE A 174 1.18 20.58 4.04
CA ILE A 174 1.08 21.80 4.82
C ILE A 174 0.04 21.62 5.93
N GLY A 175 0.38 22.04 7.14
CA GLY A 175 -0.52 21.97 8.30
C GLY A 175 -0.66 20.56 8.91
N VAL A 176 -0.01 19.54 8.35
CA VAL A 176 -0.05 18.17 8.89
C VAL A 176 1.11 17.90 9.84
N ASP A 177 2.06 18.84 9.99
CA ASP A 177 3.20 18.69 10.89
C ASP A 177 2.77 18.55 12.36
N ALA A 178 1.78 19.35 12.80
CA ALA A 178 1.22 19.23 14.15
C ALA A 178 0.59 17.85 14.38
N ILE A 179 -0.19 17.37 13.41
CA ILE A 179 -0.84 16.06 13.42
C ILE A 179 0.21 14.94 13.40
N ARG A 180 1.25 15.10 12.59
CA ARG A 180 2.37 14.17 12.51
C ARG A 180 3.08 14.07 13.86
N THR A 181 3.36 15.20 14.51
CA THR A 181 3.97 15.20 15.84
C THR A 181 3.07 14.53 16.86
N GLU A 182 1.76 14.77 16.80
CA GLU A 182 0.80 14.14 17.71
C GLU A 182 0.68 12.62 17.49
N ILE A 183 0.62 12.16 16.24
CA ILE A 183 0.64 10.74 15.89
C ILE A 183 1.96 10.09 16.32
N LEU A 184 3.10 10.71 16.01
CA LEU A 184 4.42 10.16 16.35
C LEU A 184 4.71 10.21 17.87
N ALA A 185 4.10 11.13 18.61
CA ALA A 185 4.21 11.19 20.07
C ALA A 185 3.38 10.09 20.75
N GLN A 186 2.27 9.68 20.13
CA GLN A 186 1.36 8.67 20.69
C GLN A 186 1.71 7.24 20.24
N PHE A 187 2.42 7.06 19.11
CA PHE A 187 2.63 5.75 18.49
C PHE A 187 4.09 5.56 18.03
N ASP A 188 4.70 4.41 18.38
CA ASP A 188 5.97 3.97 17.80
C ASP A 188 5.74 3.39 16.40
N THR A 189 5.94 4.21 15.37
CA THR A 189 5.59 3.89 13.98
C THR A 189 6.63 3.01 13.26
N THR A 190 7.69 2.58 13.93
CA THR A 190 8.85 1.96 13.25
C THR A 190 8.64 0.50 12.82
N ALA A 191 7.61 -0.18 13.35
CA ALA A 191 7.38 -1.61 13.10
C ALA A 191 5.98 -1.96 12.54
N TRP A 192 5.13 -0.98 12.22
CA TRP A 192 3.70 -1.24 12.04
C TRP A 192 3.27 -1.36 10.57
N SER A 193 2.25 -2.18 10.33
CA SER A 193 1.55 -2.25 9.04
C SER A 193 0.38 -1.26 9.05
N PHE A 194 0.33 -0.38 8.06
CA PHE A 194 -0.69 0.67 7.96
C PHE A 194 -1.86 0.22 7.10
N VAL A 195 -3.07 0.38 7.61
CA VAL A 195 -4.31 0.31 6.82
C VAL A 195 -4.98 1.67 6.91
N ALA A 196 -5.09 2.34 5.76
CA ALA A 196 -5.79 3.61 5.66
C ALA A 196 -7.15 3.36 5.02
N TRP A 197 -8.21 3.87 5.66
CA TRP A 197 -9.55 3.85 5.09
C TRP A 197 -10.01 5.24 4.66
N THR A 198 -10.45 5.33 3.41
CA THR A 198 -11.06 6.55 2.87
C THR A 198 -12.54 6.64 3.25
N GLN A 199 -13.12 7.83 3.16
CA GLN A 199 -14.56 8.04 3.38
C GLN A 199 -15.43 7.12 2.49
N ARG A 200 -14.97 6.80 1.27
CA ARG A 200 -15.68 5.90 0.35
C ARG A 200 -15.70 4.46 0.86
N GLU A 201 -14.59 3.98 1.40
CA GLU A 201 -14.52 2.66 2.03
C GLU A 201 -15.40 2.62 3.28
N TRP A 202 -15.44 3.71 4.05
CA TRP A 202 -16.35 3.87 5.19
C TRP A 202 -17.82 3.73 4.83
N LYS A 203 -18.25 4.28 3.68
CA LYS A 203 -19.61 4.06 3.18
C LYS A 203 -19.88 2.59 2.85
N ASN A 204 -18.87 1.82 2.44
CA ASN A 204 -19.01 0.38 2.24
C ASN A 204 -19.12 -0.37 3.58
N PHE A 205 -18.58 0.15 4.68
CA PHE A 205 -18.83 -0.43 6.02
C PHE A 205 -20.18 -0.01 6.60
N ALA A 206 -20.76 1.09 6.14
CA ALA A 206 -22.08 1.55 6.59
C ALA A 206 -23.18 0.51 6.29
N CYS A 207 -23.07 -0.28 5.22
CA CYS A 207 -24.02 -1.36 4.94
C CYS A 207 -23.95 -2.52 5.94
N PHE A 208 -22.88 -2.63 6.75
CA PHE A 208 -22.82 -3.62 7.82
C PHE A 208 -23.76 -3.28 8.98
N LYS A 209 -24.17 -2.01 9.15
CA LYS A 209 -25.20 -1.66 10.15
C LYS A 209 -26.53 -2.37 9.89
N ASP A 210 -26.87 -2.60 8.62
CA ASP A 210 -28.09 -3.30 8.22
C ASP A 210 -28.01 -4.82 8.49
N SER A 211 -26.81 -5.32 8.83
CA SER A 211 -26.54 -6.72 9.14
C SER A 211 -25.89 -6.87 10.52
N PRO A 212 -26.69 -7.10 11.58
CA PRO A 212 -26.20 -7.17 12.96
C PRO A 212 -25.05 -8.17 13.17
N ARG A 213 -25.02 -9.25 12.37
CA ARG A 213 -23.96 -10.26 12.40
C ARG A 213 -22.64 -9.72 11.87
N GLN A 214 -22.66 -9.03 10.73
CA GLN A 214 -21.45 -8.44 10.16
C GLN A 214 -20.95 -7.27 11.00
N TRP A 215 -21.86 -6.49 11.57
CA TRP A 215 -21.52 -5.43 12.52
C TRP A 215 -20.82 -5.96 13.78
N THR A 216 -21.39 -6.99 14.40
CA THR A 216 -20.80 -7.61 15.61
C THR A 216 -19.44 -8.23 15.29
N LEU A 217 -19.30 -8.88 14.13
CA LEU A 217 -18.03 -9.43 13.68
C LEU A 217 -16.98 -8.33 13.51
N LEU A 218 -17.30 -7.24 12.83
CA LEU A 218 -16.39 -6.10 12.66
C LEU A 218 -15.91 -5.55 14.01
N LEU A 219 -16.82 -5.32 14.96
CA LEU A 219 -16.44 -4.83 16.28
C LEU A 219 -15.54 -5.83 17.03
N THR A 220 -15.83 -7.13 16.91
CA THR A 220 -15.01 -8.19 17.51
C THR A 220 -13.60 -8.23 16.91
N GLU A 221 -13.49 -8.08 15.59
CA GLU A 221 -12.20 -7.99 14.91
C GLU A 221 -11.41 -6.75 15.35
N LEU A 222 -12.05 -5.58 15.42
CA LEU A 222 -11.43 -4.34 15.90
C LEU A 222 -10.92 -4.46 17.34
N ASP A 223 -11.69 -5.08 18.23
CA ASP A 223 -11.27 -5.36 19.62
C ASP A 223 -10.08 -6.33 19.65
N GLY A 224 -10.05 -7.30 18.73
CA GLY A 224 -8.99 -8.29 18.58
C GLY A 224 -7.63 -7.71 18.17
N LEU A 225 -7.61 -6.55 17.49
CA LEU A 225 -6.36 -5.92 17.01
C LEU A 225 -5.43 -5.48 18.15
N HIS A 226 -5.98 -5.15 19.33
CA HIS A 226 -5.20 -4.72 20.49
C HIS A 226 -4.47 -5.86 21.21
N THR A 227 -4.79 -7.12 20.90
CA THR A 227 -4.31 -8.28 21.67
C THR A 227 -2.98 -8.86 21.17
N LYS A 228 -2.45 -8.37 20.05
CA LYS A 228 -1.18 -8.88 19.50
C LYS A 228 0.01 -8.23 20.19
N LYS A 229 0.91 -9.09 20.70
CA LYS A 229 2.18 -8.70 21.34
C LYS A 229 3.04 -7.87 20.37
N GLN A 230 3.87 -7.00 20.98
CA GLN A 230 4.87 -6.12 20.35
C GLN A 230 5.43 -6.66 19.01
N GLY A 231 5.17 -5.92 17.92
CA GLY A 231 5.79 -6.16 16.60
C GLY A 231 4.81 -6.29 15.44
N ASP A 232 3.61 -6.84 15.67
CA ASP A 232 2.59 -7.10 14.62
C ASP A 232 1.29 -6.31 14.84
N GLY A 233 1.42 -5.02 15.18
CA GLY A 233 0.29 -4.11 15.33
C GLY A 233 -0.24 -3.62 13.98
N VAL A 234 -1.57 -3.55 13.84
CA VAL A 234 -2.24 -2.89 12.71
C VAL A 234 -2.64 -1.49 13.15
N PHE A 235 -2.14 -0.47 12.45
CA PHE A 235 -2.61 0.88 12.64
C PHE A 235 -3.76 1.18 11.68
N ILE A 236 -4.90 1.57 12.23
CA ILE A 236 -6.06 1.99 11.45
C ILE A 236 -6.11 3.51 11.46
N LEU A 237 -5.91 4.12 10.30
CA LEU A 237 -6.14 5.54 10.08
C LEU A 237 -7.39 5.72 9.23
N THR A 238 -8.34 6.53 9.70
CA THR A 238 -9.58 6.80 8.97
C THR A 238 -9.79 8.29 8.79
N ALA A 239 -10.27 8.70 7.61
CA ALA A 239 -10.68 10.08 7.34
C ALA A 239 -12.20 10.16 7.13
N THR A 240 -12.86 11.11 7.80
CA THR A 240 -14.29 11.41 7.64
C THR A 240 -14.53 12.91 7.64
N SER A 241 -15.51 13.37 6.85
CA SER A 241 -16.01 14.75 6.93
C SER A 241 -17.12 14.92 7.97
N HIS A 242 -17.67 13.82 8.49
CA HIS A 242 -18.76 13.81 9.47
C HIS A 242 -18.50 12.71 10.51
N ILE A 243 -17.92 13.07 11.65
CA ILE A 243 -17.71 12.12 12.76
C ILE A 243 -19.03 11.69 13.39
N ASP A 244 -20.01 12.59 13.45
CA ASP A 244 -21.35 12.35 14.03
C ASP A 244 -22.16 11.29 13.27
N ALA A 245 -21.82 11.03 12.01
CA ALA A 245 -22.45 9.99 11.21
C ALA A 245 -21.90 8.58 11.54
N ILE A 246 -20.76 8.50 12.24
CA ILE A 246 -20.14 7.24 12.62
C ILE A 246 -20.81 6.68 13.86
N ASP A 247 -20.96 5.36 13.92
CA ASP A 247 -21.49 4.70 15.10
C ASP A 247 -20.60 4.93 16.34
N PRO A 248 -21.16 5.38 17.47
CA PRO A 248 -20.40 5.56 18.70
C PRO A 248 -19.70 4.30 19.19
N ALA A 249 -20.15 3.10 18.81
CA ALA A 249 -19.47 1.84 19.13
C ALA A 249 -18.08 1.76 18.48
N ILE A 250 -17.89 2.28 17.27
CA ILE A 250 -16.58 2.29 16.59
C ILE A 250 -15.64 3.33 17.21
N LEU A 251 -16.19 4.44 17.70
CA LEU A 251 -15.43 5.57 18.25
C LEU A 251 -14.93 5.33 19.68
N ARG A 252 -15.11 4.13 20.23
CA ARG A 252 -14.70 3.83 21.61
C ARG A 252 -13.18 3.66 21.71
N PRO A 253 -12.59 4.00 22.88
CA PRO A 253 -11.21 3.64 23.20
C PRO A 253 -10.97 2.14 22.98
N GLY A 254 -9.83 1.78 22.37
CA GLY A 254 -9.57 0.39 21.94
C GLY A 254 -10.14 0.05 20.55
N ARG A 255 -10.67 1.03 19.81
CA ARG A 255 -11.05 0.90 18.39
C ARG A 255 -10.51 2.10 17.63
N ILE A 256 -11.36 2.90 16.99
CA ILE A 256 -11.00 4.18 16.38
C ILE A 256 -11.35 5.28 17.38
N GLY A 257 -10.70 5.27 18.54
CA GLY A 257 -11.02 6.16 19.65
C GLY A 257 -10.15 7.42 19.76
N VAL A 258 -9.14 7.55 18.90
CA VAL A 258 -8.32 8.76 18.79
C VAL A 258 -8.81 9.56 17.59
N HIS A 259 -9.16 10.81 17.83
CA HIS A 259 -9.70 11.71 16.83
C HIS A 259 -8.82 12.94 16.74
N VAL A 260 -8.34 13.22 15.54
CA VAL A 260 -7.57 14.43 15.24
C VAL A 260 -8.39 15.23 14.25
N GLU A 261 -8.83 16.42 14.66
CA GLU A 261 -9.52 17.34 13.78
C GLU A 261 -8.51 18.06 12.88
N MET A 262 -8.82 18.14 11.58
CA MET A 262 -7.97 18.88 10.64
C MET A 262 -8.15 20.38 10.89
N PRO A 263 -7.09 21.13 11.21
CA PRO A 263 -7.20 22.55 11.46
C PRO A 263 -7.50 23.31 10.17
N VAL A 264 -8.25 24.41 10.28
CA VAL A 264 -8.38 25.39 9.20
C VAL A 264 -7.02 26.08 9.02
N PHE A 265 -6.62 26.35 7.78
CA PHE A 265 -5.35 27.00 7.52
C PHE A 265 -5.35 28.45 8.02
N GLY A 266 -4.31 28.81 8.76
CA GLY A 266 -3.95 30.21 9.02
C GLY A 266 -3.30 30.87 7.80
N ASP A 267 -3.03 32.17 7.88
CA ASP A 267 -2.49 32.95 6.76
C ASP A 267 -1.16 32.40 6.24
N THR A 268 -0.27 31.99 7.14
CA THR A 268 1.04 31.42 6.80
C THR A 268 0.90 30.10 6.04
N GLN A 269 -0.03 29.23 6.47
CA GLN A 269 -0.30 27.94 5.85
C GLN A 269 -0.99 28.12 4.48
N ARG A 270 -1.94 29.07 4.37
CA ARG A 270 -2.54 29.43 3.08
C ARG A 270 -1.49 29.94 2.09
N LEU A 271 -0.59 30.81 2.53
CA LEU A 271 0.51 31.31 1.71
C LEU A 271 1.43 30.18 1.24
N GLU A 272 1.83 29.27 2.13
CA GLU A 272 2.61 28.10 1.75
C GLU A 272 1.86 27.22 0.74
N PHE A 273 0.54 27.05 0.91
CA PHE A 273 -0.28 26.24 0.03
C PHE A 273 -0.35 26.82 -1.38
N ILE A 274 -0.58 28.12 -1.49
CA ILE A 274 -0.61 28.83 -2.78
C ILE A 274 0.73 28.68 -3.49
N ARG A 275 1.86 28.84 -2.77
CA ARG A 275 3.20 28.67 -3.33
C ARG A 275 3.46 27.25 -3.83
N GLU A 276 3.01 26.24 -3.09
CA GLU A 276 3.14 24.84 -3.56
C GLU A 276 2.26 24.59 -4.79
N ARG A 277 1.05 25.18 -4.86
CA ARG A 277 0.20 25.08 -6.04
C ARG A 277 0.83 25.73 -7.27
N MET A 278 1.50 26.86 -7.11
CA MET A 278 2.28 27.49 -8.20
C MET A 278 3.45 26.62 -8.68
N ARG A 279 3.95 25.68 -7.86
CA ARG A 279 5.01 24.74 -8.23
C ARG A 279 4.49 23.57 -9.08
N VAL A 280 3.26 23.13 -8.80
CA VAL A 280 2.66 21.93 -9.42
C VAL A 280 1.74 22.30 -10.60
N MET A 281 1.20 23.51 -10.62
CA MET A 281 0.30 24.02 -11.66
C MET A 281 0.93 25.23 -12.35
N PRO A 282 0.68 25.45 -13.65
CA PRO A 282 1.25 26.57 -14.39
C PRO A 282 0.54 27.89 -14.03
N ILE A 283 0.80 28.40 -12.82
CA ILE A 283 0.23 29.63 -12.28
C ILE A 283 1.36 30.61 -12.03
N ASP A 284 1.16 31.86 -12.43
CA ASP A 284 2.13 32.94 -12.23
C ASP A 284 1.42 34.06 -11.46
N LEU A 285 1.73 34.21 -10.17
CA LEU A 285 1.12 35.19 -9.28
C LEU A 285 2.20 36.10 -8.70
N CYS A 286 1.95 37.41 -8.66
CA CYS A 286 2.78 38.35 -7.92
C CYS A 286 2.44 38.33 -6.42
N ASP A 287 3.33 38.91 -5.59
CA ASP A 287 3.15 38.93 -4.13
C ASP A 287 1.85 39.62 -3.71
N GLU A 288 1.42 40.66 -4.43
CA GLU A 288 0.15 41.35 -4.17
C GLU A 288 -1.06 40.45 -4.44
N GLN A 289 -1.01 39.63 -5.50
CA GLN A 289 -2.07 38.68 -5.83
C GLN A 289 -2.13 37.53 -4.83
N ILE A 290 -0.97 37.01 -4.40
CA ILE A 290 -0.91 35.98 -3.36
C ILE A 290 -1.52 36.52 -2.06
N LYS A 291 -1.11 37.72 -1.65
CA LYS A 291 -1.66 38.37 -0.46
C LYS A 291 -3.17 38.55 -0.58
N TRP A 292 -3.66 39.02 -1.73
CA TRP A 292 -5.09 39.16 -1.97
C TRP A 292 -5.83 37.82 -1.80
N ILE A 293 -5.30 36.72 -2.35
CA ILE A 293 -5.91 35.39 -2.18
C ILE A 293 -5.94 35.00 -0.69
N VAL A 294 -4.83 35.17 0.03
CA VAL A 294 -4.74 34.83 1.47
C VAL A 294 -5.78 35.59 2.29
N ASP A 295 -5.90 36.90 2.04
CA ASP A 295 -6.83 37.78 2.77
C ASP A 295 -8.30 37.45 2.48
N ASN A 296 -8.61 36.95 1.26
CA ASN A 296 -9.97 36.65 0.82
C ASN A 296 -10.36 35.16 0.93
N THR A 297 -9.47 34.31 1.45
CA THR A 297 -9.74 32.87 1.65
C THR A 297 -9.67 32.49 3.13
N ALA A 298 -9.89 33.47 4.00
CA ALA A 298 -9.99 33.27 5.44
C ALA A 298 -11.12 32.31 5.80
N GLY A 299 -10.81 31.28 6.59
CA GLY A 299 -11.81 30.30 7.05
C GLY A 299 -12.06 29.12 6.10
N LEU A 300 -11.56 29.17 4.86
CA LEU A 300 -11.70 28.06 3.92
C LEU A 300 -10.86 26.85 4.34
N MET A 301 -11.44 25.65 4.20
CA MET A 301 -10.73 24.40 4.35
C MET A 301 -9.78 24.15 3.17
N VAL A 302 -8.76 23.31 3.39
CA VAL A 302 -7.77 22.95 2.36
C VAL A 302 -8.43 22.43 1.09
N SER A 303 -9.47 21.60 1.23
CA SER A 303 -10.21 21.05 0.09
C SER A 303 -10.97 22.10 -0.70
N GLU A 304 -11.48 23.14 -0.04
CA GLU A 304 -12.21 24.24 -0.69
C GLU A 304 -11.22 25.13 -1.44
N LEU A 305 -10.11 25.50 -0.79
CA LEU A 305 -9.04 26.25 -1.42
C LEU A 305 -8.45 25.49 -2.62
N ASP A 306 -8.21 24.19 -2.49
CA ASP A 306 -7.77 23.34 -3.60
C ASP A 306 -8.80 23.29 -4.74
N GLY A 307 -10.08 23.20 -4.37
CA GLY A 307 -11.20 23.23 -5.30
C GLY A 307 -11.21 24.50 -6.15
N ILE A 308 -10.96 25.66 -5.56
CA ILE A 308 -10.86 26.94 -6.27
C ILE A 308 -9.79 26.90 -7.36
N PHE A 309 -8.57 26.44 -7.05
CA PHE A 309 -7.49 26.34 -8.04
C PHE A 309 -7.80 25.33 -9.14
N ARG A 310 -8.43 24.21 -8.79
CA ARG A 310 -8.83 23.18 -9.74
C ARG A 310 -9.94 23.65 -10.67
N GLU A 311 -10.97 24.31 -10.16
CA GLU A 311 -12.06 24.87 -10.97
C GLU A 311 -11.55 26.03 -11.84
N ALA A 312 -10.65 26.86 -11.33
CA ALA A 312 -9.97 27.88 -12.14
C ALA A 312 -9.21 27.26 -13.32
N ALA A 313 -8.47 26.16 -13.07
CA ALA A 313 -7.75 25.43 -14.12
C ALA A 313 -8.70 24.84 -15.17
N LEU A 314 -9.78 24.19 -14.73
CA LEU A 314 -10.79 23.61 -15.61
C LEU A 314 -11.52 24.68 -16.43
N SER A 315 -11.85 25.81 -15.81
CA SER A 315 -12.46 26.97 -16.48
C SER A 315 -11.54 27.53 -17.57
N THR A 316 -10.25 27.69 -17.27
CA THR A 316 -9.24 28.12 -18.24
C THR A 316 -9.17 27.16 -19.44
N LEU A 317 -9.11 25.85 -19.19
CA LEU A 317 -9.09 24.85 -20.26
C LEU A 317 -10.38 24.78 -21.08
N ARG A 318 -11.54 25.00 -20.44
CA ARG A 318 -12.84 25.08 -21.14
C ARG A 318 -12.89 26.28 -22.09
N ASN A 319 -12.28 27.40 -21.71
CA ASN A 319 -12.24 28.60 -22.53
C ASN A 319 -11.18 28.52 -23.64
N ASN A 320 -10.03 27.92 -23.35
CA ASN A 320 -8.95 27.73 -24.32
C ASN A 320 -8.16 26.43 -24.03
N LEU A 321 -8.28 25.46 -24.93
CA LEU A 321 -7.59 24.17 -24.83
C LEU A 321 -6.06 24.27 -24.96
N GLU A 322 -5.55 25.34 -25.58
CA GLU A 322 -4.12 25.60 -25.73
C GLU A 322 -3.56 26.51 -24.62
N ALA A 323 -4.36 26.80 -23.58
CA ALA A 323 -3.92 27.63 -22.47
C ALA A 323 -2.73 27.00 -21.74
N ALA A 324 -1.59 27.70 -21.77
CA ALA A 324 -0.36 27.25 -21.13
C ALA A 324 -0.30 27.62 -19.63
N LYS A 325 -1.09 28.60 -19.18
CA LYS A 325 -1.10 29.12 -17.81
C LYS A 325 -2.51 29.43 -17.31
N ILE A 326 -2.70 29.36 -16.00
CA ILE A 326 -3.93 29.75 -15.31
C ILE A 326 -3.83 31.21 -14.90
N GLU A 327 -4.80 32.02 -15.32
CA GLU A 327 -4.83 33.46 -15.04
C GLU A 327 -5.41 33.75 -13.64
N PHE A 328 -4.91 34.81 -13.01
CA PHE A 328 -5.40 35.26 -11.71
C PHE A 328 -6.89 35.59 -11.72
N ASP A 329 -7.42 36.16 -12.81
CA ASP A 329 -8.84 36.50 -12.92
C ASP A 329 -9.75 35.27 -12.86
N SER A 330 -9.28 34.12 -13.40
CA SER A 330 -9.98 32.84 -13.28
C SER A 330 -10.07 32.42 -11.81
N ILE A 331 -8.95 32.46 -11.08
CA ILE A 331 -8.89 32.12 -9.65
C ILE A 331 -9.79 33.07 -8.83
N LYS A 332 -9.68 34.37 -9.09
CA LYS A 332 -10.45 35.42 -8.42
C LYS A 332 -11.96 35.21 -8.58
N SER A 333 -12.40 34.78 -9.77
CA SER A 333 -13.82 34.52 -10.04
C SER A 333 -14.42 33.45 -9.12
N PHE A 334 -13.65 32.44 -8.74
CA PHE A 334 -14.09 31.36 -7.86
C PHE A 334 -13.95 31.68 -6.36
N ILE A 335 -13.24 32.75 -5.99
CA ILE A 335 -13.14 33.21 -4.60
C ILE A 335 -14.31 34.15 -4.26
N VAL A 336 -14.80 34.90 -5.23
CA VAL A 336 -15.86 35.92 -5.06
C VAL A 336 -17.27 35.38 -5.38
N ALA A 337 -17.35 34.21 -6.01
CA ALA A 337 -18.60 33.49 -6.29
C ALA A 337 -19.17 32.84 -5.02
#